data_AF-A0A667G5C6-F1
#
_entry.id   AF-A0A667G5C6-F1
#
_cell.length_a   1.000
_cell.length_b   1.000
_cell.length_c   1.000
_cell.angle_alpha   90.00
_cell.angle_beta   90.00
_cell.angle_gamma   90.00
#
_symmetry.space_group_name_H-M   'P 1'
#
loop_
_entity.id
_entity.type
_entity.pdbx_description
1 polymer ?
#
loop_
_entity_poly.entity_id
_entity_poly.type
_entity_poly.pdbx_seq_one_letter_code
_entity_poly.pdbx_strand_id
1 'polypeptide(L)'
;MGSLAYREDLEEEKNSAGSQQQDYNSQFKEKSFLCWQRRKYKSNVIHTAKYNVFSFLPLNLYEQFHRVSNLYFLFIIILQGLPEISTLPWFTLFVPLICLLVIRATRDLVDDIGRHRSDRIINNRPCQILVGKRKWEDLYVGDVVCLHKDNIVPVSRPTLLASTEPSSLCYVETADIDGETNLKFRQAPPPVLLTFPPRGPQARWCVRNPTSRLHHFVGCLEWNGRKHPLDIGNVLLRGAARSGTRTPATGLVIYAGVSYTKIMRNCGKIHPNRSRIDRLLNRLVALVRRPGPRRPLPVPGAPLCHHHLPSRSFCPWC
;
A
#
# COMPACT_ATOMS: atom_id res chain seq x y z
N MET A 1 -41.05 -15.50 -28.47
CA MET A 1 -41.30 -15.97 -27.08
C MET A 1 -40.05 -16.39 -26.32
N GLY A 2 -38.98 -16.91 -26.96
CA GLY A 2 -37.79 -17.40 -26.23
C GLY A 2 -36.87 -16.35 -25.56
N SER A 3 -36.92 -15.07 -25.94
CA SER A 3 -36.03 -14.02 -25.37
C SER A 3 -36.49 -13.49 -24.01
N LEU A 4 -37.81 -13.52 -23.73
CA LEU A 4 -38.36 -13.12 -22.43
C LEU A 4 -38.19 -14.23 -21.40
N ALA A 5 -38.49 -15.48 -21.75
CA ALA A 5 -38.28 -16.64 -20.88
C ALA A 5 -36.80 -16.76 -20.44
N TYR A 6 -35.84 -16.62 -21.37
CA TYR A 6 -34.41 -16.65 -21.04
C TYR A 6 -33.98 -15.51 -20.09
N ARG A 7 -34.65 -14.36 -20.16
CA ARG A 7 -34.37 -13.21 -19.31
C ARG A 7 -34.96 -13.38 -17.91
N GLU A 8 -36.16 -13.96 -17.83
CA GLU A 8 -36.82 -14.35 -16.58
C GLU A 8 -36.02 -15.44 -15.86
N ASP A 9 -35.54 -16.46 -16.59
CA ASP A 9 -34.69 -17.53 -16.04
C ASP A 9 -33.38 -16.98 -15.44
N LEU A 10 -32.73 -16.03 -16.12
CA LEU A 10 -31.51 -15.36 -15.63
C LEU A 10 -31.76 -14.45 -14.43
N GLU A 11 -32.94 -13.85 -14.34
CA GLU A 11 -33.34 -13.01 -13.21
C GLU A 11 -33.69 -13.87 -11.99
N GLU A 12 -34.37 -15.01 -12.17
CA GLU A 12 -34.60 -16.00 -11.13
C GLU A 12 -33.30 -16.62 -10.62
N GLU A 13 -32.34 -16.91 -11.51
CA GLU A 13 -31.02 -17.42 -11.13
C GLU A 13 -30.24 -16.39 -10.30
N LYS A 14 -30.31 -15.11 -10.67
CA LYS A 14 -29.70 -14.01 -9.90
C LYS A 14 -30.36 -13.81 -8.54
N ASN A 15 -31.68 -13.87 -8.47
CA ASN A 15 -32.43 -13.69 -7.23
C ASN A 15 -32.16 -14.84 -6.26
N SER A 16 -32.14 -16.08 -6.76
CA SER A 16 -31.81 -17.28 -6.01
C SER A 16 -30.36 -17.30 -5.54
N ALA A 17 -29.42 -16.92 -6.42
CA ALA A 17 -28.02 -16.82 -6.03
C ALA A 17 -27.78 -15.65 -5.05
N GLY A 18 -28.61 -14.61 -5.11
CA GLY A 18 -28.56 -13.48 -4.20
C GLY A 18 -29.05 -13.76 -2.79
N SER A 19 -30.11 -14.55 -2.64
CA SER A 19 -30.55 -15.04 -1.32
C SER A 19 -29.52 -15.99 -0.71
N GLN A 20 -28.99 -16.93 -1.49
CA GLN A 20 -27.91 -17.84 -1.07
C GLN A 20 -26.64 -17.09 -0.63
N GLN A 21 -26.30 -16.02 -1.33
CA GLN A 21 -25.18 -15.15 -0.98
C GLN A 21 -25.38 -14.46 0.38
N GLN A 22 -26.61 -14.06 0.70
CA GLN A 22 -26.93 -13.45 1.99
C GLN A 22 -26.83 -14.45 3.14
N ASP A 23 -27.30 -15.68 2.93
CA ASP A 23 -27.20 -16.77 3.90
C ASP A 23 -25.74 -17.16 4.15
N TYR A 24 -24.93 -17.25 3.10
CA TYR A 24 -23.49 -17.53 3.23
C TYR A 24 -22.75 -16.38 3.96
N ASN A 25 -23.07 -15.12 3.64
CA ASN A 25 -22.48 -13.96 4.31
C ASN A 25 -22.82 -13.90 5.81
N SER A 26 -23.90 -14.54 6.26
CA SER A 26 -24.26 -14.61 7.69
C SER A 26 -23.24 -15.40 8.52
N GLN A 27 -22.55 -16.38 7.92
CA GLN A 27 -21.53 -17.21 8.59
C GLN A 27 -20.28 -16.43 9.02
N PHE A 28 -20.05 -15.26 8.42
CA PHE A 28 -18.89 -14.40 8.72
C PHE A 28 -19.21 -13.22 9.64
N LYS A 29 -20.44 -13.17 10.17
CA LYS A 29 -20.85 -12.21 11.21
C LYS A 29 -20.70 -12.86 12.59
N GLU A 30 -19.97 -12.20 13.48
CA GLU A 30 -19.77 -12.66 14.85
C GLU A 30 -20.77 -11.92 15.76
N LYS A 31 -21.44 -12.65 16.65
CA LYS A 31 -22.35 -12.05 17.64
C LYS A 31 -21.48 -11.40 18.72
N SER A 32 -21.51 -10.08 18.82
CA SER A 32 -20.91 -9.34 19.93
C SER A 32 -21.89 -9.26 21.10
N PHE A 33 -21.36 -8.93 22.29
CA PHE A 33 -22.13 -8.70 23.49
C PHE A 33 -23.23 -7.66 23.21
N LEU A 34 -24.45 -7.86 23.75
CA LEU A 34 -25.62 -6.98 23.54
C LEU A 34 -26.19 -6.93 22.10
N CYS A 35 -26.39 -8.08 21.43
CA CYS A 35 -27.05 -8.17 20.11
C CYS A 35 -26.37 -7.39 18.96
N TRP A 36 -25.24 -6.74 19.21
CA TRP A 36 -24.46 -6.07 18.17
C TRP A 36 -23.73 -7.10 17.33
N GLN A 37 -24.04 -7.18 16.04
CA GLN A 37 -23.29 -8.03 15.12
C GLN A 37 -22.01 -7.31 14.70
N ARG A 38 -20.85 -7.86 15.05
CA ARG A 38 -19.55 -7.39 14.53
C ARG A 38 -19.13 -8.26 13.37
N ARG A 39 -18.64 -7.65 12.30
CA ARG A 39 -18.09 -8.40 11.17
C ARG A 39 -16.71 -8.94 11.56
N LYS A 40 -16.48 -10.23 11.31
CA LYS A 40 -15.22 -10.90 11.68
C LYS A 40 -14.01 -10.43 10.85
N TYR A 41 -14.26 -9.90 9.65
CA TYR A 41 -13.22 -9.48 8.71
C TYR A 41 -13.23 -7.96 8.48
N LYS A 42 -12.04 -7.41 8.23
CA LYS A 42 -11.83 -5.99 7.91
C LYS A 42 -12.34 -5.67 6.49
N SER A 43 -12.71 -4.41 6.28
CA SER A 43 -13.09 -3.87 4.97
C SER A 43 -11.90 -3.89 3.98
N ASN A 44 -12.21 -3.89 2.67
CA ASN A 44 -11.25 -3.89 1.58
C ASN A 44 -10.63 -2.51 1.24
N VAL A 45 -10.93 -1.48 2.03
CA VAL A 45 -10.37 -0.12 1.89
C VAL A 45 -8.84 -0.13 2.00
N ILE A 46 -8.15 0.42 1.02
CA ILE A 46 -6.71 0.74 1.10
C ILE A 46 -6.54 2.16 1.62
N HIS A 47 -5.63 2.35 2.57
CA HIS A 47 -5.16 3.65 3.02
C HIS A 47 -3.62 3.67 3.00
N THR A 48 -3.05 4.44 2.08
CA THR A 48 -1.61 4.68 1.93
C THR A 48 -1.18 6.07 2.40
N ALA A 49 -2.14 6.99 2.55
CA ALA A 49 -1.86 8.30 3.13
C ALA A 49 -1.35 8.21 4.57
N LYS A 50 -0.47 9.14 4.94
CA LYS A 50 0.20 9.11 6.24
C LYS A 50 -0.46 10.03 7.26
N TYR A 51 -0.99 11.16 6.80
CA TYR A 51 -1.54 12.18 7.66
C TYR A 51 -3.05 12.26 7.50
N ASN A 52 -3.75 12.48 8.61
CA ASN A 52 -5.10 13.01 8.61
C ASN A 52 -5.04 14.55 8.56
N VAL A 53 -6.11 15.20 8.14
CA VAL A 53 -6.19 16.68 8.00
C VAL A 53 -5.75 17.39 9.29
N PHE A 54 -6.18 16.89 10.46
CA PHE A 54 -5.83 17.45 11.77
C PHE A 54 -4.48 16.99 12.31
N SER A 55 -4.03 15.78 11.94
CA SER A 55 -2.74 15.26 12.41
C SER A 55 -1.57 15.70 11.54
N PHE A 56 -1.84 16.32 10.38
CA PHE A 56 -0.81 16.75 9.43
C PHE A 56 0.17 17.72 10.08
N LEU A 57 -0.32 18.84 10.62
CA LEU A 57 0.53 19.89 11.17
C LEU A 57 1.41 19.41 12.35
N PRO A 58 0.87 18.82 13.44
CA PRO A 58 1.69 18.44 14.59
C PRO A 58 2.69 17.33 14.24
N LEU A 59 2.29 16.34 13.43
CA LEU A 59 3.14 15.20 13.11
C LEU A 59 4.22 15.57 12.09
N ASN A 60 3.89 16.40 11.10
CA ASN A 60 4.85 16.91 10.13
C ASN A 60 5.90 17.82 10.81
N LEU A 61 5.48 18.74 11.67
CA LEU A 61 6.40 19.58 12.45
C LEU A 61 7.32 18.72 13.32
N TYR A 62 6.78 17.73 14.03
CA TYR A 62 7.57 16.79 14.83
C TYR A 62 8.65 16.10 13.99
N GLU A 63 8.30 15.60 12.80
CA GLU A 63 9.25 14.97 11.89
C GLU A 63 10.30 15.92 11.33
N GLN A 64 9.93 17.18 11.10
CA GLN A 64 10.87 18.20 10.68
C GLN A 64 11.84 18.55 11.83
N PHE A 65 11.38 18.73 13.06
CA PHE A 65 12.26 19.09 14.20
C PHE A 65 13.13 17.93 14.69
N HIS A 66 12.75 16.68 14.45
CA HIS A 66 13.61 15.52 14.70
C HIS A 66 14.84 15.48 13.75
N ARG A 67 14.94 16.38 12.76
CA ARG A 67 16.15 16.52 11.93
C ARG A 67 17.18 17.41 12.64
N VAL A 68 18.40 16.89 12.76
CA VAL A 68 19.54 17.57 13.41
C VAL A 68 19.77 18.99 12.88
N SER A 69 19.62 19.22 11.56
CA SER A 69 19.74 20.58 10.99
C SER A 69 18.69 21.55 11.55
N ASN A 70 17.42 21.13 11.64
CA ASN A 70 16.35 22.00 12.11
C ASN A 70 16.48 22.26 13.62
N LEU A 71 16.93 21.26 14.40
CA LEU A 71 17.28 21.43 15.81
C LEU A 71 18.43 22.42 16.01
N TYR A 72 19.46 22.37 15.14
CA TYR A 72 20.58 23.32 15.16
C TYR A 72 20.11 24.75 14.90
N PHE A 73 19.31 24.98 13.86
CA PHE A 73 18.78 26.32 13.58
C PHE A 73 17.86 26.83 14.68
N LEU A 74 17.06 25.96 15.28
CA LEU A 74 16.21 26.29 16.44
C LEU A 74 17.07 26.77 17.62
N PHE A 75 18.16 26.07 17.92
CA PHE A 75 19.07 26.46 19.00
C PHE A 75 19.75 27.81 18.74
N ILE A 76 20.16 28.07 17.51
CA ILE A 76 20.75 29.35 17.10
C ILE A 76 19.75 30.51 17.28
N ILE A 77 18.48 30.32 16.87
CA ILE A 77 17.42 31.32 17.06
C ILE A 77 17.16 31.59 18.54
N ILE A 78 17.14 30.56 19.38
CA ILE A 78 16.96 30.72 20.84
C ILE A 78 18.11 31.55 21.44
N LEU A 79 19.36 31.26 21.06
CA LEU A 79 20.52 32.01 21.55
C LEU A 79 20.50 33.48 21.10
N GLN A 80 20.03 33.77 19.88
CA GLN A 80 19.95 35.13 19.34
C GLN A 80 18.73 35.92 19.81
N GLY A 81 17.76 35.25 20.44
CA GLY A 81 16.63 35.89 21.12
C GLY A 81 17.05 36.61 22.42
N LEU A 82 18.24 36.33 22.95
CA LEU A 82 18.79 37.03 24.10
C LEU A 82 19.45 38.34 23.64
N PRO A 83 18.89 39.51 23.99
CA PRO A 83 19.35 40.81 23.48
C PRO A 83 20.81 41.13 23.88
N GLU A 84 21.34 40.52 24.95
CA GLU A 84 22.72 40.75 25.40
C GLU A 84 23.79 40.07 24.53
N ILE A 85 23.42 39.07 23.73
CA ILE A 85 24.35 38.29 22.87
C ILE A 85 24.03 38.53 21.38
N SER A 86 22.92 39.21 21.09
CA SER A 86 22.39 39.34 19.74
C SER A 86 23.10 40.44 18.96
N THR A 87 23.85 40.05 17.92
CA THR A 87 24.50 40.98 16.98
C THR A 87 23.65 41.29 15.75
N LEU A 88 22.54 40.58 15.57
CA LEU A 88 21.68 40.60 14.38
C LEU A 88 20.22 40.66 14.80
N PRO A 89 19.35 41.36 14.06
CA PRO A 89 17.94 41.39 14.41
C PRO A 89 17.30 40.00 14.23
N TRP A 90 16.51 39.59 15.23
CA TRP A 90 15.81 38.30 15.33
C TRP A 90 15.13 37.78 14.04
N PHE A 91 14.55 38.67 13.23
CA PHE A 91 13.85 38.30 12.00
C PHE A 91 14.78 37.74 10.91
N THR A 92 16.07 38.11 10.90
CA THR A 92 17.01 37.70 9.83
C THR A 92 17.24 36.19 9.77
N LEU A 93 17.11 35.50 10.90
CA LEU A 93 17.31 34.06 10.99
C LEU A 93 15.99 33.31 11.18
N PHE A 94 15.00 33.97 11.78
CA PHE A 94 13.66 33.41 11.92
C PHE A 94 12.94 33.28 10.58
N VAL A 95 12.92 34.34 9.76
CA VAL A 95 12.22 34.34 8.46
C VAL A 95 12.70 33.22 7.53
N PRO A 96 14.00 33.04 7.24
CA PRO A 96 14.44 31.99 6.33
C PRO A 96 14.17 30.57 6.87
N LEU A 97 14.22 30.37 8.20
CA LEU A 97 13.89 29.07 8.79
C LEU A 97 12.40 28.75 8.60
N ILE A 98 11.52 29.69 8.93
CA ILE A 98 10.07 29.53 8.75
C ILE A 98 9.74 29.27 7.28
N CYS A 99 10.29 30.06 6.36
CA CYS A 99 10.10 29.85 4.92
C CYS A 99 10.50 28.43 4.50
N LEU A 100 11.64 27.94 4.99
CA LEU A 100 12.13 26.61 4.66
C LEU A 100 11.31 25.47 5.29
N LEU A 101 10.79 25.64 6.52
CA LEU A 101 9.85 24.69 7.13
C LEU A 101 8.52 24.66 6.36
N VAL A 102 8.01 25.84 5.97
CA VAL A 102 6.77 25.97 5.20
C VAL A 102 6.93 25.32 3.83
N ILE A 103 8.00 25.59 3.08
CA ILE A 103 8.22 24.98 1.75
C ILE A 103 8.24 23.44 1.85
N ARG A 104 8.93 22.89 2.86
CA ARG A 104 8.97 21.43 3.08
C ARG A 104 7.60 20.89 3.46
N ALA A 105 6.90 21.57 4.36
CA ALA A 105 5.55 21.19 4.76
C ALA A 105 4.59 21.20 3.56
N THR A 106 4.63 22.23 2.72
CA THR A 106 3.78 22.33 1.53
C THR A 106 4.07 21.19 0.55
N ARG A 107 5.34 20.84 0.33
CA ARG A 107 5.69 19.68 -0.52
C ARG A 107 5.12 18.37 0.05
N ASP A 108 5.34 18.12 1.35
CA ASP A 108 4.85 16.91 2.01
C ASP A 108 3.31 16.85 2.00
N LEU A 109 2.64 18.01 2.08
CA LEU A 109 1.19 18.12 1.97
C LEU A 109 0.71 17.76 0.56
N VAL A 110 1.33 18.32 -0.48
CA VAL A 110 0.98 18.02 -1.88
C VAL A 110 1.15 16.53 -2.18
N ASP A 111 2.24 15.94 -1.72
CA ASP A 111 2.50 14.51 -1.88
C ASP A 111 1.43 13.67 -1.16
N ASP A 112 1.03 14.03 0.07
CA ASP A 112 0.01 13.30 0.83
C ASP A 112 -1.41 13.49 0.26
N ILE A 113 -1.75 14.67 -0.26
CA ILE A 113 -3.00 14.90 -1.02
C ILE A 113 -3.04 14.02 -2.27
N GLY A 114 -1.92 13.88 -2.97
CA GLY A 114 -1.78 12.96 -4.10
C GLY A 114 -2.10 11.51 -3.71
N ARG A 115 -1.60 11.06 -2.54
CA ARG A 115 -1.90 9.73 -2.00
C ARG A 115 -3.38 9.56 -1.67
N HIS A 116 -3.98 10.51 -0.97
CA HIS A 116 -5.42 10.49 -0.65
C HIS A 116 -6.28 10.41 -1.92
N ARG A 117 -5.91 11.18 -2.96
CA ARG A 117 -6.60 11.13 -4.25
C ARG A 117 -6.47 9.76 -4.91
N SER A 118 -5.27 9.18 -4.94
CA SER A 118 -5.00 7.86 -5.50
C SER A 118 -5.78 6.77 -4.76
N ASP A 119 -5.74 6.77 -3.43
CA ASP A 119 -6.49 5.85 -2.58
C ASP A 119 -7.99 5.94 -2.86
N ARG A 120 -8.53 7.16 -2.95
CA ARG A 120 -9.95 7.38 -3.27
C ARG A 120 -10.30 6.83 -4.65
N ILE A 121 -9.46 7.02 -5.66
CA ILE A 121 -9.68 6.48 -7.01
C ILE A 121 -9.72 4.96 -6.98
N ILE A 122 -8.77 4.30 -6.29
CA ILE A 122 -8.69 2.84 -6.21
C ILE A 122 -9.87 2.25 -5.43
N ASN A 123 -10.24 2.85 -4.29
CA ASN A 123 -11.32 2.36 -3.44
C ASN A 123 -12.71 2.54 -4.07
N ASN A 124 -12.90 3.59 -4.90
CA ASN A 124 -14.16 3.85 -5.59
C ASN A 124 -14.29 3.14 -6.95
N ARG A 125 -13.35 2.28 -7.33
CA ARG A 125 -13.49 1.50 -8.57
C ARG A 125 -14.75 0.62 -8.50
N PRO A 126 -15.56 0.56 -9.56
CA PRO A 126 -16.72 -0.32 -9.60
C PRO A 126 -16.26 -1.78 -9.73
N CYS A 127 -17.02 -2.67 -9.12
CA CYS A 127 -16.88 -4.11 -9.20
C CYS A 127 -18.26 -4.73 -9.39
N GLN A 128 -18.37 -5.65 -10.33
CA GLN A 128 -19.59 -6.41 -10.52
C GLN A 128 -19.57 -7.61 -9.58
N ILE A 129 -20.57 -7.69 -8.72
CA ILE A 129 -20.84 -8.86 -7.90
C ILE A 129 -22.01 -9.63 -8.49
N LEU A 130 -22.24 -10.85 -8.01
CA LEU A 130 -23.38 -11.65 -8.44
C LEU A 130 -24.71 -10.90 -8.24
N VAL A 131 -24.81 -10.16 -7.12
CA VAL A 131 -25.98 -9.36 -6.71
C VAL A 131 -25.75 -7.87 -6.94
N GLY A 132 -25.50 -7.49 -8.20
CA GLY A 132 -25.41 -6.09 -8.62
C GLY A 132 -23.99 -5.51 -8.70
N LYS A 133 -23.85 -4.20 -8.43
CA LYS A 133 -22.58 -3.46 -8.53
C LYS A 133 -22.21 -2.87 -7.17
N ARG A 134 -20.94 -3.00 -6.79
CA ARG A 134 -20.38 -2.41 -5.56
C ARG A 134 -19.05 -1.74 -5.84
N LYS A 135 -18.62 -0.85 -4.95
CA LYS A 135 -17.28 -0.29 -4.97
C LYS A 135 -16.28 -1.25 -4.37
N TRP A 136 -14.99 -1.08 -4.67
CA TRP A 136 -13.93 -1.93 -4.11
C TRP A 136 -13.84 -1.85 -2.60
N GLU A 137 -14.15 -0.69 -2.00
CA GLU A 137 -14.21 -0.50 -0.53
C GLU A 137 -15.30 -1.34 0.16
N ASP A 138 -16.40 -1.62 -0.56
CA ASP A 138 -17.58 -2.32 -0.05
C ASP A 138 -17.57 -3.83 -0.33
N LEU A 139 -16.43 -4.38 -0.73
CA LEU A 139 -16.25 -5.81 -0.93
C LEU A 139 -15.85 -6.49 0.38
N TYR A 140 -16.59 -7.55 0.73
CA TYR A 140 -16.37 -8.31 1.95
C TYR A 140 -16.02 -9.78 1.67
N VAL A 141 -15.47 -10.44 2.67
CA VAL A 141 -15.23 -11.90 2.61
C VAL A 141 -16.57 -12.61 2.45
N GLY A 142 -16.61 -13.50 1.48
CA GLY A 142 -17.78 -14.26 1.10
C GLY A 142 -18.49 -13.73 -0.13
N ASP A 143 -18.27 -12.47 -0.54
CA ASP A 143 -18.89 -11.91 -1.75
C ASP A 143 -18.42 -12.64 -3.03
N VAL A 144 -19.35 -12.89 -3.95
CA VAL A 144 -19.06 -13.49 -5.26
C VAL A 144 -18.88 -12.38 -6.29
N VAL A 145 -17.69 -12.32 -6.88
CA VAL A 145 -17.25 -11.29 -7.83
C VAL A 145 -17.22 -11.85 -9.24
N CYS A 146 -17.75 -11.07 -10.19
CA CYS A 146 -17.75 -11.37 -11.62
C CYS A 146 -16.66 -10.55 -12.32
N LEU A 147 -15.61 -11.22 -12.78
CA LEU A 147 -14.46 -10.64 -13.47
C LEU A 147 -14.64 -10.70 -14.98
N HIS A 148 -14.76 -9.53 -15.60
CA HIS A 148 -14.78 -9.39 -17.06
C HIS A 148 -13.37 -9.30 -17.62
N LYS A 149 -13.25 -9.28 -18.95
CA LYS A 149 -11.97 -9.26 -19.64
C LYS A 149 -11.24 -7.96 -19.29
N ASP A 150 -9.94 -8.04 -19.05
CA ASP A 150 -9.05 -6.93 -18.71
C ASP A 150 -9.39 -6.22 -17.38
N ASN A 151 -10.34 -6.75 -16.61
CA ASN A 151 -10.62 -6.25 -15.28
C ASN A 151 -9.54 -6.71 -14.30
N ILE A 152 -8.99 -5.74 -13.57
CA ILE A 152 -8.08 -5.99 -12.46
C ILE A 152 -8.84 -6.64 -11.32
N VAL A 153 -8.26 -7.68 -10.73
CA VAL A 153 -8.81 -8.38 -9.57
C VAL A 153 -8.89 -7.42 -8.37
N PRO A 154 -10.11 -7.14 -7.86
CA PRO A 154 -10.36 -6.06 -6.91
C PRO A 154 -10.01 -6.40 -5.45
N VAL A 155 -10.02 -7.68 -5.11
CA VAL A 155 -9.83 -8.17 -3.73
C VAL A 155 -8.63 -9.10 -3.64
N SER A 156 -8.07 -9.23 -2.42
CA SER A 156 -6.86 -9.98 -2.11
C SER A 156 -6.74 -11.31 -2.83
N ARG A 157 -7.77 -12.15 -2.67
CA ARG A 157 -7.85 -13.49 -3.22
C ARG A 157 -9.30 -13.90 -3.42
N PRO A 158 -9.87 -13.69 -4.61
CA PRO A 158 -10.96 -14.52 -5.05
C PRO A 158 -10.39 -15.92 -5.34
N THR A 159 -10.92 -16.94 -4.67
CA THR A 159 -10.75 -18.30 -5.18
C THR A 159 -11.66 -18.43 -6.39
N LEU A 160 -11.11 -18.96 -7.46
CA LEU A 160 -11.86 -19.16 -8.68
C LEU A 160 -12.92 -20.21 -8.40
N LEU A 161 -14.19 -19.82 -8.55
CA LEU A 161 -15.30 -20.73 -8.35
C LEU A 161 -15.67 -21.39 -9.66
N ALA A 162 -15.80 -20.58 -10.70
CA ALA A 162 -16.15 -21.05 -12.02
C ALA A 162 -15.61 -20.07 -13.08
N SER A 163 -15.09 -20.61 -14.17
CA SER A 163 -14.87 -19.88 -15.41
C SER A 163 -15.72 -20.55 -16.47
N THR A 164 -16.35 -19.76 -17.35
CA THR A 164 -17.20 -20.25 -18.44
C THR A 164 -16.40 -20.96 -19.55
N GLU A 165 -15.07 -21.00 -19.44
CA GLU A 165 -14.19 -21.75 -20.34
C GLU A 165 -14.29 -23.26 -20.07
N PRO A 166 -14.18 -24.14 -21.08
CA PRO A 166 -14.09 -25.59 -20.85
C PRO A 166 -12.97 -25.91 -19.85
N SER A 167 -13.27 -26.73 -18.85
CA SER A 167 -12.38 -27.03 -17.70
C SER A 167 -12.14 -25.88 -16.70
N SER A 168 -12.93 -24.79 -16.78
CA SER A 168 -12.88 -23.59 -15.93
C SER A 168 -11.47 -23.06 -15.69
N LEU A 169 -10.73 -22.93 -16.79
CA LEU A 169 -9.45 -22.24 -16.81
C LEU A 169 -9.68 -20.72 -16.85
N CYS A 170 -8.74 -19.98 -16.26
CA CYS A 170 -8.70 -18.53 -16.28
C CYS A 170 -7.26 -18.09 -16.43
N TYR A 171 -6.99 -17.29 -17.47
CA TYR A 171 -5.68 -16.70 -17.68
C TYR A 171 -5.56 -15.38 -16.93
N VAL A 172 -4.39 -15.19 -16.36
CA VAL A 172 -4.11 -14.07 -15.48
C VAL A 172 -2.74 -13.51 -15.84
N GLU A 173 -2.72 -12.21 -16.09
CA GLU A 173 -1.50 -11.45 -16.24
C GLU A 173 -1.06 -10.94 -14.87
N THR A 174 0.20 -11.22 -14.53
CA THR A 174 0.81 -10.82 -13.26
C THR A 174 1.94 -9.80 -13.44
N ALA A 175 1.96 -9.09 -14.57
CA ALA A 175 2.96 -8.07 -14.87
C ALA A 175 3.04 -6.99 -13.78
N ASP A 176 1.89 -6.56 -13.25
CA ASP A 176 1.81 -5.56 -12.18
C ASP A 176 2.29 -6.05 -10.80
N ILE A 177 2.49 -7.36 -10.63
CA ILE A 177 2.85 -7.96 -9.33
C ILE A 177 4.30 -8.45 -9.34
N ASP A 178 4.64 -9.31 -10.29
CA ASP A 178 5.95 -10.00 -10.35
C ASP A 178 6.82 -9.49 -11.51
N GLY A 179 6.31 -8.60 -12.38
CA GLY A 179 7.00 -8.15 -13.60
C GLY A 179 7.08 -9.20 -14.71
N GLU A 180 6.52 -10.39 -14.49
CA GLU A 180 6.42 -11.45 -15.50
C GLU A 180 5.33 -11.12 -16.53
N THR A 181 5.70 -11.13 -17.81
CA THR A 181 4.79 -10.89 -18.95
C THR A 181 4.02 -12.15 -19.38
N ASN A 182 4.37 -13.31 -18.83
CA ASN A 182 3.72 -14.56 -19.18
C ASN A 182 2.34 -14.67 -18.51
N LEU A 183 1.37 -15.18 -19.28
CA LEU A 183 0.04 -15.51 -18.79
C LEU A 183 0.10 -16.75 -17.90
N LYS A 184 -0.33 -16.60 -16.65
CA LYS A 184 -0.48 -17.73 -15.72
C LYS A 184 -1.91 -18.24 -15.80
N PHE A 185 -2.09 -19.53 -16.04
CA PHE A 185 -3.40 -20.14 -15.96
C PHE A 185 -3.75 -20.50 -14.51
N ARG A 186 -5.04 -20.39 -14.19
CA ARG A 186 -5.65 -20.75 -12.90
C ARG A 186 -6.87 -21.61 -13.17
N GLN A 187 -7.11 -22.61 -12.33
CA GLN A 187 -8.21 -23.55 -12.55
C GLN A 187 -9.16 -23.55 -11.34
N ALA A 188 -10.46 -23.56 -11.61
CA ALA A 188 -11.43 -23.80 -10.54
C ALA A 188 -11.31 -25.25 -10.01
N PRO A 189 -11.50 -25.48 -8.71
CA PRO A 189 -11.53 -26.84 -8.19
C PRO A 189 -12.68 -27.64 -8.83
N PRO A 190 -12.48 -28.93 -9.19
CA PRO A 190 -13.46 -29.73 -9.92
C PRO A 190 -14.89 -29.77 -9.36
N PRO A 191 -15.12 -29.77 -8.02
CA PRO A 191 -16.48 -29.80 -7.46
C PRO A 191 -17.29 -28.54 -7.75
N VAL A 192 -16.63 -27.39 -7.92
CA VAL A 192 -17.31 -26.09 -8.09
C VAL A 192 -17.62 -25.81 -9.57
N LEU A 193 -16.89 -26.47 -10.47
CA LEU A 193 -17.05 -26.44 -11.93
C LEU A 193 -18.47 -26.76 -12.41
N LEU A 194 -19.16 -27.64 -11.68
CA LEU A 194 -20.42 -28.26 -12.11
C LEU A 194 -21.66 -27.71 -11.40
N THR A 195 -21.50 -26.86 -10.39
CA THR A 195 -22.58 -26.57 -9.45
C THR A 195 -22.71 -25.08 -9.16
N PHE A 196 -22.20 -24.19 -10.02
CA PHE A 196 -22.39 -22.75 -9.81
C PHE A 196 -23.70 -22.27 -10.48
N PRO A 197 -24.60 -21.58 -9.75
CA PRO A 197 -24.50 -21.15 -8.35
C PRO A 197 -24.67 -22.31 -7.35
N PRO A 198 -23.87 -22.36 -6.26
CA PRO A 198 -23.80 -23.49 -5.33
C PRO A 198 -25.18 -23.72 -4.71
N ARG A 199 -25.89 -24.73 -5.21
CA ARG A 199 -27.11 -25.23 -4.58
C ARG A 199 -26.74 -25.96 -3.30
N GLY A 200 -26.69 -25.24 -2.17
CA GLY A 200 -26.74 -25.83 -0.84
C GLY A 200 -25.74 -25.27 0.19
N PRO A 201 -26.06 -25.39 1.50
CA PRO A 201 -25.28 -24.83 2.61
C PRO A 201 -24.03 -25.64 3.02
N GLN A 202 -23.51 -26.54 2.17
CA GLN A 202 -22.48 -27.52 2.58
C GLN A 202 -21.03 -27.18 2.17
N ALA A 203 -20.78 -26.00 1.59
CA ALA A 203 -19.44 -25.57 1.21
C ALA A 203 -18.74 -24.85 2.36
N ARG A 204 -17.76 -25.51 2.99
CA ARG A 204 -16.93 -24.90 4.03
C ARG A 204 -15.52 -24.67 3.53
N TRP A 205 -15.07 -23.42 3.58
CA TRP A 205 -13.73 -23.04 3.19
C TRP A 205 -12.82 -23.01 4.41
N CYS A 206 -11.90 -23.97 4.48
CA CYS A 206 -10.89 -24.08 5.52
C CYS A 206 -9.59 -23.49 4.99
N VAL A 207 -9.34 -22.20 5.23
CA VAL A 207 -8.17 -21.50 4.70
C VAL A 207 -7.24 -21.07 5.83
N ARG A 208 -5.95 -21.37 5.69
CA ARG A 208 -4.91 -20.97 6.64
C ARG A 208 -4.66 -19.46 6.55
N ASN A 209 -4.36 -18.84 7.69
CA ASN A 209 -3.93 -17.44 7.78
C ASN A 209 -2.97 -17.01 6.66
N PRO A 210 -3.14 -15.79 6.11
CA PRO A 210 -2.32 -15.34 5.00
C PRO A 210 -0.84 -15.25 5.39
N THR A 211 0.03 -15.72 4.51
CA THR A 211 1.50 -15.61 4.60
C THR A 211 2.02 -14.48 3.69
N SER A 212 3.22 -13.95 3.96
CA SER A 212 3.86 -12.94 3.10
C SER A 212 4.36 -13.49 1.76
N ARG A 213 4.72 -14.78 1.70
CA ARG A 213 5.18 -15.46 0.48
C ARG A 213 4.08 -15.47 -0.58
N LEU A 214 4.27 -14.82 -1.72
CA LEU A 214 3.23 -14.64 -2.74
C LEU A 214 2.75 -15.98 -3.33
N HIS A 215 3.69 -16.83 -3.78
CA HIS A 215 3.42 -18.10 -4.47
C HIS A 215 2.92 -19.24 -3.57
N HIS A 216 3.02 -19.12 -2.24
CA HIS A 216 2.64 -20.20 -1.34
C HIS A 216 1.19 -20.06 -0.86
N PHE A 217 0.27 -20.92 -1.28
CA PHE A 217 -1.09 -20.94 -0.76
C PHE A 217 -1.49 -22.36 -0.37
N VAL A 218 -2.12 -22.50 0.80
CA VAL A 218 -2.68 -23.77 1.24
C VAL A 218 -4.05 -23.50 1.83
N GLY A 219 -5.06 -24.07 1.20
CA GLY A 219 -6.44 -24.09 1.69
C GLY A 219 -7.08 -25.44 1.44
N CYS A 220 -8.29 -25.62 1.96
CA CYS A 220 -9.11 -26.78 1.70
C CYS A 220 -10.57 -26.33 1.51
N LEU A 221 -11.19 -26.81 0.45
CA LEU A 221 -12.63 -26.73 0.23
C LEU A 221 -13.24 -28.04 0.72
N GLU A 222 -14.09 -27.96 1.74
CA GLU A 222 -14.91 -29.06 2.17
C GLU A 222 -16.28 -28.93 1.51
N TRP A 223 -16.63 -29.89 0.66
CA TRP A 223 -17.88 -29.93 -0.10
C TRP A 223 -18.51 -31.32 0.02
N ASN A 224 -19.76 -31.40 0.48
CA ASN A 224 -20.47 -32.67 0.70
C ASN A 224 -19.66 -33.69 1.53
N GLY A 225 -18.97 -33.21 2.58
CA GLY A 225 -18.11 -34.02 3.44
C GLY A 225 -16.77 -34.46 2.81
N ARG A 226 -16.49 -34.08 1.56
CA ARG A 226 -15.21 -34.36 0.88
C ARG A 226 -14.30 -33.14 0.94
N LYS A 227 -13.03 -33.37 1.29
CA LYS A 227 -11.99 -32.33 1.38
C LYS A 227 -11.20 -32.27 0.08
N HIS A 228 -11.21 -31.10 -0.54
CA HIS A 228 -10.46 -30.79 -1.75
C HIS A 228 -9.34 -29.81 -1.42
N PRO A 229 -8.07 -30.14 -1.71
CA PRO A 229 -6.97 -29.22 -1.47
C PRO A 229 -7.05 -28.03 -2.44
N LEU A 230 -6.77 -26.84 -1.94
CA LEU A 230 -6.66 -25.62 -2.71
C LEU A 230 -5.21 -25.14 -2.67
N ASP A 231 -4.62 -25.01 -3.85
CA ASP A 231 -3.29 -24.46 -4.04
C ASP A 231 -3.36 -23.11 -4.78
N ILE A 232 -2.22 -22.46 -4.96
CA ILE A 232 -2.08 -21.18 -5.65
C ILE A 232 -2.72 -21.21 -7.04
N GLY A 233 -2.69 -22.37 -7.72
CA GLY A 233 -3.35 -22.62 -9.01
C GLY A 233 -4.84 -22.29 -9.02
N ASN A 234 -5.51 -22.30 -7.86
CA ASN A 234 -6.96 -22.09 -7.77
C ASN A 234 -7.33 -20.66 -7.38
N VAL A 235 -6.34 -19.79 -7.19
CA VAL A 235 -6.54 -18.48 -6.57
C VAL A 235 -5.98 -17.35 -7.42
N LEU A 236 -6.77 -16.27 -7.52
CA LEU A 236 -6.39 -15.03 -8.16
C LEU A 236 -5.75 -14.08 -7.14
N LEU A 237 -4.77 -13.29 -7.56
CA LEU A 237 -4.14 -12.28 -6.69
C LEU A 237 -4.71 -10.90 -7.02
N ARG A 238 -4.90 -10.06 -6.00
CA ARG A 238 -5.20 -8.63 -6.21
C ARG A 238 -4.18 -8.00 -7.13
N GLY A 239 -4.61 -7.12 -8.04
CA GLY A 239 -3.71 -6.45 -8.98
C GLY A 239 -3.35 -7.30 -10.20
N ALA A 240 -3.70 -8.58 -10.22
CA ALA A 240 -3.57 -9.37 -11.42
C ALA A 240 -4.71 -8.99 -12.38
N ALA A 241 -4.41 -8.85 -13.67
CA ALA A 241 -5.41 -8.57 -14.69
C ALA A 241 -5.90 -9.89 -15.29
N ARG A 242 -7.21 -10.07 -15.42
CA ARG A 242 -7.72 -11.23 -16.14
C ARG A 242 -7.55 -10.99 -17.63
N SER A 243 -6.73 -11.81 -18.27
CA SER A 243 -6.51 -11.77 -19.72
C SER A 243 -7.17 -12.99 -20.38
N GLY A 244 -7.38 -12.95 -21.70
CA GLY A 244 -7.97 -14.05 -22.46
C GLY A 244 -9.45 -13.86 -22.83
N THR A 245 -10.28 -14.87 -22.54
CA THR A 245 -11.62 -15.06 -23.13
C THR A 245 -12.65 -14.01 -22.69
N ARG A 246 -13.63 -13.72 -23.56
CA ARG A 246 -14.64 -12.66 -23.40
C ARG A 246 -15.69 -12.98 -22.32
N THR A 247 -15.82 -14.25 -21.93
CA THR A 247 -16.79 -14.72 -20.95
C THR A 247 -16.40 -14.30 -19.53
N PRO A 248 -17.38 -14.02 -18.64
CA PRO A 248 -17.10 -13.62 -17.27
C PRO A 248 -16.59 -14.80 -16.44
N ALA A 249 -15.55 -14.56 -15.63
CA ALA A 249 -15.11 -15.51 -14.61
C ALA A 249 -15.71 -15.13 -13.26
N THR A 250 -16.17 -16.11 -12.50
CA THR A 250 -16.79 -15.91 -11.19
C THR A 250 -15.84 -16.40 -10.09
N GLY A 251 -15.59 -15.55 -9.09
CA GLY A 251 -14.68 -15.85 -7.99
C GLY A 251 -15.26 -15.50 -6.62
N LEU A 252 -14.95 -16.31 -5.60
CA LEU A 252 -15.38 -16.11 -4.22
C LEU A 252 -14.31 -15.37 -3.46
N VAL A 253 -14.64 -14.23 -2.87
CA VAL A 253 -13.70 -13.49 -2.03
C VAL A 253 -13.43 -14.29 -0.74
N ILE A 254 -12.23 -14.86 -0.63
CA ILE A 254 -11.77 -15.56 0.58
C ILE A 254 -11.08 -14.59 1.54
N TYR A 255 -10.35 -13.62 1.00
CA TYR A 255 -9.65 -12.61 1.77
C TYR A 255 -10.03 -11.22 1.29
N ALA A 256 -10.39 -10.34 2.23
CA ALA A 256 -10.62 -8.91 1.99
C ALA A 256 -9.76 -8.06 2.95
N GLY A 257 -9.24 -6.92 2.45
CA GLY A 257 -8.55 -5.93 3.28
C GLY A 257 -7.02 -5.94 3.25
N VAL A 258 -6.46 -4.78 3.62
CA VAL A 258 -5.02 -4.43 3.66
C VAL A 258 -4.21 -5.40 4.51
N SER A 259 -4.78 -5.88 5.62
CA SER A 259 -4.11 -6.82 6.52
C SER A 259 -4.03 -8.24 5.97
N TYR A 260 -4.79 -8.57 4.92
CA TYR A 260 -4.90 -9.93 4.37
C TYR A 260 -4.40 -10.03 2.91
N THR A 261 -4.16 -8.91 2.24
CA THR A 261 -3.50 -8.83 0.93
C THR A 261 -2.00 -9.09 1.06
N LYS A 262 -1.52 -10.16 0.42
CA LYS A 262 -0.09 -10.52 0.42
C LYS A 262 0.79 -9.42 -0.16
N ILE A 263 0.33 -8.77 -1.23
CA ILE A 263 1.01 -7.64 -1.86
C ILE A 263 1.20 -6.52 -0.85
N MET A 264 0.15 -6.14 -0.14
CA MET A 264 0.22 -5.06 0.86
C MET A 264 1.06 -5.43 2.09
N ARG A 265 1.11 -6.72 2.46
CA ARG A 265 2.05 -7.21 3.48
C ARG A 265 3.49 -7.16 2.98
N ASN A 266 3.73 -7.35 1.69
CA ASN A 266 5.06 -7.28 1.09
C ASN A 266 5.51 -5.83 0.87
N CYS A 267 4.57 -4.90 0.66
CA CYS A 267 4.87 -3.45 0.54
C CYS A 267 5.45 -2.82 1.80
N GLY A 268 5.40 -3.51 2.95
CA GLY A 268 5.93 -3.01 4.22
C GLY A 268 5.22 -1.76 4.73
N LYS A 269 5.73 -1.19 5.83
CA LYS A 269 5.29 0.13 6.29
C LYS A 269 5.93 1.19 5.39
N ILE A 270 5.17 2.21 5.01
CA ILE A 270 5.68 3.35 4.25
C ILE A 270 6.65 4.11 5.15
N HIS A 271 7.95 3.91 4.94
CA HIS A 271 8.98 4.66 5.64
C HIS A 271 9.24 5.97 4.89
N PRO A 272 9.45 7.08 5.61
CA PRO A 272 9.81 8.34 4.98
C PRO A 272 11.17 8.19 4.28
N ASN A 273 11.17 8.28 2.94
CA ASN A 273 12.38 8.25 2.14
C ASN A 273 13.22 9.51 2.42
N ARG A 274 14.34 9.35 3.14
CA ARG A 274 15.28 10.45 3.40
C ARG A 274 16.14 10.70 2.16
N SER A 275 16.15 11.93 1.65
CA SER A 275 16.92 12.27 0.45
C SER A 275 18.43 12.13 0.68
N ARG A 276 19.20 11.86 -0.39
CA ARG A 276 20.68 11.90 -0.32
C ARG A 276 21.19 13.30 0.05
N ILE A 277 20.46 14.33 -0.40
CA ILE A 277 20.73 15.74 -0.07
C ILE A 277 20.55 15.99 1.43
N ASP A 278 19.53 15.43 2.08
CA ASP A 278 19.37 15.55 3.55
C ASP A 278 20.54 14.94 4.31
N ARG A 279 21.06 13.81 3.84
CA ARG A 279 22.26 13.18 4.42
C ARG A 279 23.53 13.97 4.14
N LEU A 280 23.60 14.68 3.01
CA LEU A 280 24.71 15.56 2.66
C LEU A 280 24.66 16.84 3.50
N LEU A 281 23.50 17.48 3.63
CA LEU A 281 23.29 18.66 4.48
C LEU A 281 23.61 18.36 5.93
N ASN A 282 23.14 17.22 6.47
CA ASN A 282 23.51 16.80 7.82
C ASN A 282 25.04 16.62 7.97
N ARG A 283 25.71 16.09 6.94
CA ARG A 283 27.18 15.97 6.93
C ARG A 283 27.89 17.32 6.81
N LEU A 284 27.39 18.24 5.99
CA LEU A 284 27.95 19.59 5.84
C LEU A 284 27.81 20.39 7.12
N VAL A 285 26.66 20.32 7.79
CA VAL A 285 26.47 20.95 9.12
C VAL A 285 27.44 20.37 10.15
N ALA A 286 27.68 19.06 10.14
CA ALA A 286 28.69 18.44 11.01
C ALA A 286 30.14 18.86 10.64
N LEU A 287 30.42 19.04 9.34
CA LEU A 287 31.75 19.40 8.82
C LEU A 287 32.10 20.86 9.09
N VAL A 288 31.16 21.79 8.88
CA VAL A 288 31.30 23.22 9.20
C VAL A 288 31.60 23.41 10.70
N ARG A 289 31.20 22.44 11.53
CA ARG A 289 31.47 22.43 12.97
C ARG A 289 32.84 21.85 13.35
N ARG A 290 33.66 21.34 12.41
CA ARG A 290 35.09 21.14 12.69
C ARG A 290 35.75 22.51 12.66
N PRO A 291 36.20 23.07 13.81
CA PRO A 291 36.98 24.29 13.77
C PRO A 291 38.22 23.96 12.93
N GLY A 292 38.42 24.69 11.83
CA GLY A 292 39.71 24.71 11.17
C GLY A 292 40.78 25.01 12.22
N PRO A 293 41.98 24.41 12.14
CA PRO A 293 43.02 24.63 13.13
C PRO A 293 43.21 26.14 13.29
N ARG A 294 42.93 26.65 14.49
CA ARG A 294 43.12 28.06 14.82
C ARG A 294 44.60 28.35 14.57
N ARG A 295 44.93 29.05 13.49
CA ARG A 295 46.29 29.60 13.34
C ARG A 295 46.46 30.59 14.49
N PRO A 296 47.48 30.42 15.36
CA PRO A 296 47.72 31.39 16.42
C PRO A 296 47.98 32.76 15.78
N LEU A 297 47.32 33.79 16.30
CA LEU A 297 47.59 35.18 15.95
C LEU A 297 49.07 35.49 16.24
N PRO A 298 49.79 36.19 15.36
CA PRO A 298 51.16 36.58 15.63
C PRO A 298 51.19 37.58 16.79
N VAL A 299 51.92 37.22 17.84
CA VAL A 299 52.24 38.12 18.95
C VAL A 299 53.21 39.20 18.43
N PRO A 300 52.97 40.51 18.65
CA PRO A 300 53.88 41.53 18.20
C PRO A 300 55.13 41.52 19.10
N GLY A 301 56.29 41.13 18.56
CA GLY A 301 57.57 41.22 19.27
C GLY A 301 58.59 40.10 19.09
N ALA A 302 58.42 39.16 18.14
CA ALA A 302 59.45 38.14 17.87
C ALA A 302 60.41 38.59 16.75
N PRO A 303 61.75 38.49 16.93
CA PRO A 303 62.73 38.92 15.92
C PRO A 303 62.76 37.99 14.70
N LEU A 304 62.87 38.58 13.51
CA LEU A 304 62.99 37.86 12.24
C LEU A 304 64.31 37.09 12.17
N CYS A 305 64.25 35.75 12.30
CA CYS A 305 65.33 34.88 11.83
C CYS A 305 65.12 34.57 10.34
N HIS A 306 66.03 35.08 9.51
CA HIS A 306 66.22 34.65 8.12
C HIS A 306 66.56 33.15 8.09
N HIS A 307 65.75 32.34 7.41
CA HIS A 307 66.23 31.05 6.91
C HIS A 307 65.72 30.80 5.49
N HIS A 308 66.74 30.72 4.61
CA HIS A 308 66.80 30.16 3.27
C HIS A 308 65.62 29.27 2.81
N LEU A 309 65.05 29.64 1.65
CA LEU A 309 64.39 28.70 0.75
C LEU A 309 65.34 27.56 0.34
N PRO A 310 64.79 26.38 0.06
CA PRO A 310 65.14 25.73 -1.18
C PRO A 310 63.89 25.42 -2.03
N SER A 311 64.05 25.76 -3.30
CA SER A 311 63.26 25.32 -4.44
C SER A 311 62.98 23.82 -4.44
N ARG A 312 61.72 23.43 -4.62
CA ARG A 312 61.38 22.13 -5.23
C ARG A 312 60.39 22.33 -6.36
N SER A 313 60.98 22.26 -7.55
CA SER A 313 60.38 22.01 -8.85
C SER A 313 59.53 20.73 -8.87
N PHE A 314 58.33 20.86 -9.43
CA PHE A 314 57.64 19.95 -10.35
C PHE A 314 58.15 18.49 -10.47
N CYS A 315 57.26 17.52 -10.24
CA CYS A 315 56.98 16.43 -11.19
C CYS A 315 55.59 15.80 -10.96
N PRO A 316 54.96 15.19 -11.99
CA PRO A 316 53.51 15.02 -12.06
C PRO A 316 53.06 13.53 -12.10
N TRP A 317 51.75 13.30 -11.93
CA TRP A 317 50.99 12.05 -12.17
C TRP A 317 51.44 10.74 -11.47
N CYS A 318 50.64 10.33 -10.48
CA CYS A 318 50.06 8.98 -10.32
C CYS A 318 48.76 9.11 -9.52
#